data_AF-A0A2Z6SE56-F1
#
_entry.id   AF-A0A2Z6SE56-F1
#
_cell.length_a   1.000
_cell.length_b   1.000
_cell.length_c   1.000
_cell.angle_alpha   90.00
_cell.angle_beta   90.00
_cell.angle_gamma   90.00
#
_symmetry.space_group_name_H-M   'P 1'
#
loop_
_entity.id
_entity.type
_entity.pdbx_description
1 polymer ?
#
loop_
_entity_poly.entity_id
_entity_poly.type
_entity_poly.pdbx_seq_one_letter_code
_entity_poly.pdbx_strand_id
1 'polypeptide(L)'
;MSDISHPQHSSSSTPTKNTSTDIVLWKYDNPYANYKHDPERIFLLNGYTLRIHQKLNKIVNITQNTGNLVWDGAYILSKYISYHLLNDFTFRENFHEFKDTAPQTSVHKIRFLELGSGCGLVGLSAWILGGYVVCSELPGEEFEHTKLNIESNVKSILYQQEERSKLEFNPKNKNDLNVKHEKLDIKLCNENITVYPLNWEELPQEFPHLSPFDIILASEIFYLPHFYIPLIKMIKYFSHPITDNFKEKKGLKKTLVLGIYKNRGLGESAFFDIANKFGKMKVIWIDNHWMINEFNNFNNFQEYKMFWLIPF
;
A
#
# COMPACT_ATOMS: atom_id res chain seq x y z
N MET A 1 47.47 -47.15 13.83
CA MET A 1 46.72 -46.05 14.49
C MET A 1 47.36 -44.74 14.03
N SER A 2 46.60 -44.00 13.22
CA SER A 2 46.75 -42.58 12.85
C SER A 2 48.12 -42.05 12.37
N ASP A 3 48.29 -42.05 11.05
CA ASP A 3 49.10 -41.08 10.31
C ASP A 3 48.29 -39.78 10.12
N ILE A 4 48.89 -38.62 10.43
CA ILE A 4 48.37 -37.30 10.09
C ILE A 4 49.32 -36.70 9.06
N SER A 5 48.84 -36.56 7.82
CA SER A 5 49.48 -35.78 6.78
C SER A 5 48.53 -34.67 6.32
N HIS A 6 49.07 -33.45 6.22
CA HIS A 6 48.43 -32.35 5.50
C HIS A 6 48.41 -32.63 3.99
N PRO A 7 47.49 -31.99 3.26
CA PRO A 7 47.95 -31.08 2.21
C PRO A 7 47.16 -29.76 2.11
N GLN A 8 47.88 -28.73 1.65
CA GLN A 8 47.34 -27.45 1.20
C GLN A 8 47.04 -27.45 -0.32
N HIS A 9 46.13 -26.54 -0.69
CA HIS A 9 45.88 -25.89 -2.00
C HIS A 9 45.24 -26.70 -3.14
N SER A 10 44.02 -26.29 -3.55
CA SER A 10 43.82 -25.43 -4.73
C SER A 10 42.34 -25.16 -5.01
N SER A 11 42.10 -23.96 -5.52
CA SER A 11 40.83 -23.35 -5.90
C SER A 11 40.12 -24.02 -7.08
N SER A 12 38.82 -24.22 -6.99
CA SER A 12 37.93 -23.95 -8.13
C SER A 12 36.56 -23.48 -7.62
N SER A 13 36.34 -22.19 -7.78
CA SER A 13 35.08 -21.50 -7.57
C SER A 13 34.17 -21.74 -8.76
N THR A 14 33.15 -22.57 -8.60
CA THR A 14 31.94 -22.48 -9.41
C THR A 14 30.91 -21.71 -8.60
N PRO A 15 30.52 -20.48 -9.01
CA PRO A 15 29.35 -19.86 -8.42
C PRO A 15 28.14 -20.61 -8.97
N THR A 16 27.60 -21.54 -8.19
CA THR A 16 26.23 -22.00 -8.41
C THR A 16 25.35 -20.76 -8.30
N LYS A 17 24.82 -20.32 -9.44
CA LYS A 17 23.72 -19.36 -9.49
C LYS A 17 22.56 -19.98 -8.73
N ASN A 18 22.43 -19.64 -7.45
CA ASN A 18 21.19 -19.84 -6.71
C ASN A 18 20.15 -18.93 -7.34
N THR A 19 19.39 -19.47 -8.30
CA THR A 19 18.11 -18.93 -8.75
C THR A 19 17.08 -19.19 -7.65
N SER A 20 17.23 -18.51 -6.53
CA SER A 20 16.18 -18.46 -5.51
C SER A 20 15.07 -17.55 -6.07
N THR A 21 13.96 -18.17 -6.46
CA THR A 21 12.68 -17.54 -6.78
C THR A 21 11.93 -17.12 -5.51
N ASP A 22 12.62 -17.03 -4.37
CA ASP A 22 11.99 -16.84 -3.07
C ASP A 22 11.52 -15.40 -2.90
N ILE A 23 10.34 -15.27 -2.32
CA ILE A 23 9.78 -13.95 -2.00
C ILE A 23 10.64 -13.32 -0.91
N VAL A 24 11.33 -12.25 -1.27
CA VAL A 24 12.20 -11.53 -0.33
C VAL A 24 11.32 -10.81 0.70
N LEU A 25 11.34 -11.32 1.92
CA LEU A 25 10.83 -10.66 3.13
C LEU A 25 11.75 -9.51 3.56
N TRP A 26 11.15 -8.43 4.07
CA TRP A 26 11.77 -7.17 4.51
C TRP A 26 13.14 -7.28 5.20
N LYS A 27 14.03 -6.37 4.79
CA LYS A 27 15.36 -6.07 5.36
C LYS A 27 15.48 -4.59 5.76
N TYR A 28 14.59 -4.05 6.58
CA TYR A 28 14.97 -2.88 7.35
C TYR A 28 15.66 -3.37 8.62
N ASP A 29 16.98 -3.27 8.61
CA ASP A 29 17.77 -3.27 9.82
C ASP A 29 17.52 -1.94 10.53
N ASN A 30 16.64 -1.95 11.53
CA ASN A 30 17.07 -1.28 12.73
C ASN A 30 18.26 -2.12 13.23
N PRO A 31 19.50 -1.59 13.26
CA PRO A 31 20.67 -2.35 13.70
C PRO A 31 20.55 -2.87 15.15
N TYR A 32 19.48 -2.48 15.86
CA TYR A 32 19.16 -2.90 17.21
C TYR A 32 17.95 -3.85 17.33
N ALA A 33 17.19 -4.14 16.24
CA ALA A 33 16.09 -5.11 16.30
C ALA A 33 15.58 -5.61 14.93
N ASN A 34 15.52 -6.94 14.76
CA ASN A 34 14.92 -7.61 13.60
C ASN A 34 13.53 -8.18 13.94
N TYR A 35 12.49 -7.35 13.81
CA TYR A 35 11.10 -7.73 14.10
C TYR A 35 10.41 -8.53 12.97
N LYS A 36 11.17 -9.20 12.10
CA LYS A 36 10.61 -9.97 10.97
C LYS A 36 9.88 -11.23 11.44
N HIS A 37 10.39 -11.84 12.51
CA HIS A 37 9.85 -13.06 13.09
C HIS A 37 8.99 -12.78 14.33
N ASP A 38 8.59 -11.52 14.49
CA ASP A 38 7.71 -11.13 15.58
C ASP A 38 6.26 -11.34 15.16
N PRO A 39 5.41 -11.87 16.05
CA PRO A 39 3.99 -12.07 15.78
C PRO A 39 3.24 -10.74 15.59
N GLU A 40 3.87 -9.61 15.90
CA GLU A 40 3.35 -8.26 15.73
C GLU A 40 4.47 -7.33 15.24
N ARG A 41 4.14 -6.39 14.35
CA ARG A 41 5.03 -5.31 13.93
C ARG A 41 4.43 -3.96 14.30
N ILE A 42 5.28 -3.06 14.80
CA ILE A 42 4.86 -1.73 15.22
C ILE A 42 5.32 -0.70 14.18
N PHE A 43 4.39 0.15 13.74
CA PHE A 43 4.67 1.25 12.81
C PHE A 43 4.21 2.58 13.41
N LEU A 44 4.90 3.66 13.03
CA LEU A 44 4.51 5.03 13.33
C LEU A 44 4.15 5.73 12.02
N LEU A 45 2.88 6.08 11.83
CA LEU A 45 2.37 6.78 10.63
C LEU A 45 1.53 7.98 11.03
N ASN A 46 1.87 9.17 10.51
CA ASN A 46 1.25 10.47 10.88
C ASN A 46 1.06 10.65 12.39
N GLY A 47 2.09 10.21 13.13
CA GLY A 47 2.13 10.25 14.58
C GLY A 47 1.37 9.11 15.27
N TYR A 48 0.51 8.34 14.62
CA TYR A 48 -0.21 7.22 15.23
C TYR A 48 0.65 5.96 15.28
N THR A 49 0.56 5.22 16.37
CA THR A 49 1.16 3.89 16.51
C THR A 49 0.20 2.84 16.01
N LEU A 50 0.65 2.03 15.06
CA LEU A 50 -0.05 0.89 14.50
C LEU A 50 0.62 -0.41 14.95
N ARG A 51 -0.17 -1.44 15.19
CA ARG A 51 0.25 -2.79 15.56
C ARG A 51 -0.31 -3.79 14.57
N ILE A 52 0.52 -4.30 13.69
CA ILE A 52 0.13 -5.25 12.64
C ILE A 52 0.47 -6.66 13.10
N HIS A 53 -0.54 -7.48 13.37
CA HIS A 53 -0.35 -8.89 13.67
C HIS A 53 0.06 -9.65 12.42
N GLN A 54 0.92 -10.65 12.61
CA GLN A 54 1.43 -11.55 11.58
C GLN A 54 1.13 -13.01 11.95
N LYS A 55 0.76 -13.84 10.96
CA LYS A 55 0.57 -15.30 11.15
C LYS A 55 1.83 -16.06 10.69
N LEU A 56 2.80 -16.21 11.59
CA LEU A 56 4.11 -16.82 11.31
C LEU A 56 4.11 -18.35 11.28
N ASN A 57 3.07 -18.99 11.80
CA ASN A 57 2.95 -20.44 11.91
C ASN A 57 2.55 -21.14 10.60
N LYS A 58 2.29 -20.39 9.53
CA LYS A 58 1.95 -20.93 8.21
C LYS A 58 3.11 -20.75 7.24
N ILE A 59 3.36 -21.76 6.42
CA ILE A 59 4.33 -21.66 5.32
C ILE A 59 3.78 -20.65 4.31
N VAL A 60 4.55 -19.60 4.06
CA VAL A 60 4.24 -18.58 3.05
C VAL A 60 4.95 -18.93 1.75
N ASN A 61 4.19 -19.02 0.66
CA ASN A 61 4.69 -19.18 -0.69
C ASN A 61 3.94 -18.23 -1.63
N ILE A 62 4.31 -18.21 -2.92
CA ILE A 62 3.77 -17.24 -3.88
C ILE A 62 2.27 -17.38 -4.15
N THR A 63 1.67 -18.53 -3.83
CA THR A 63 0.23 -18.77 -4.05
C THR A 63 -0.58 -18.86 -2.77
N GLN A 64 0.07 -18.87 -1.59
CA GLN A 64 -0.59 -19.15 -0.32
C GLN A 64 0.00 -18.33 0.81
N ASN A 65 -0.89 -17.85 1.69
CA ASN A 65 -0.52 -17.21 2.96
C ASN A 65 0.29 -15.91 2.80
N THR A 66 0.35 -15.30 1.60
CA THR A 66 1.11 -14.06 1.37
C THR A 66 0.57 -12.91 2.21
N GLY A 67 -0.74 -12.88 2.47
CA GLY A 67 -1.38 -11.86 3.32
C GLY A 67 -1.04 -11.94 4.82
N ASN A 68 -0.37 -13.00 5.28
CA ASN A 68 -0.06 -13.20 6.70
C ASN A 68 1.11 -12.34 7.22
N LEU A 69 1.87 -11.72 6.32
CA LEU A 69 3.11 -10.99 6.63
C LEU A 69 3.05 -9.57 6.05
N VAL A 70 3.84 -8.67 6.63
CA VAL A 70 4.03 -7.34 6.05
C VAL A 70 5.11 -7.37 4.97
N TRP A 71 4.74 -7.01 3.75
CA TRP A 71 5.68 -6.86 2.63
C TRP A 71 6.28 -5.45 2.59
N ASP A 72 7.50 -5.33 2.09
CA ASP A 72 8.25 -4.07 1.95
C ASP A 72 7.47 -3.05 1.15
N GLY A 73 6.88 -3.48 0.04
CA GLY A 73 6.05 -2.62 -0.80
C GLY A 73 4.91 -2.00 0.00
N ALA A 74 4.30 -2.75 0.92
CA ALA A 74 3.22 -2.23 1.75
C ALA A 74 3.72 -1.12 2.68
N TYR A 75 4.88 -1.33 3.31
CA TYR A 75 5.47 -0.30 4.17
C TYR A 75 5.89 0.95 3.40
N ILE A 76 6.56 0.77 2.25
CA ILE A 76 6.99 1.87 1.37
C ILE A 76 5.77 2.65 0.87
N LEU A 77 4.73 1.97 0.39
CA LEU A 77 3.52 2.61 -0.10
C LEU A 77 2.78 3.34 1.05
N SER A 78 2.73 2.76 2.25
CA SER A 78 2.17 3.45 3.43
C SER A 78 2.92 4.73 3.76
N LYS A 79 4.27 4.74 3.69
CA LYS A 79 5.08 5.94 3.84
C LYS A 79 4.79 6.96 2.75
N TYR A 80 4.68 6.53 1.50
CA TYR A 80 4.33 7.41 0.38
C TYR A 80 2.98 8.10 0.59
N ILE A 81 1.96 7.32 0.95
CA ILE A 81 0.61 7.83 1.23
C ILE A 81 0.65 8.86 2.38
N SER A 82 1.35 8.55 3.46
CA SER A 82 1.42 9.40 4.65
C SER A 82 2.13 10.74 4.40
N TYR A 83 3.22 10.74 3.62
CA TYR A 83 4.15 11.87 3.58
C TYR A 83 4.31 12.54 2.20
N HIS A 84 3.97 11.86 1.12
CA HIS A 84 4.26 12.32 -0.24
C HIS A 84 3.01 12.52 -1.11
N LEU A 85 1.95 11.72 -0.89
CA LEU A 85 0.77 11.70 -1.77
C LEU A 85 0.13 13.07 -1.99
N LEU A 86 -0.08 13.88 -0.94
CA LEU A 86 -0.71 15.20 -1.09
C LEU A 86 0.14 16.21 -1.89
N ASN A 87 1.43 15.96 -2.01
CA ASN A 87 2.38 16.78 -2.76
C ASN A 87 2.70 16.23 -4.14
N ASP A 88 2.25 15.01 -4.47
CA ASP A 88 2.44 14.39 -5.78
C ASP A 88 1.72 15.19 -6.88
N PHE A 89 2.42 15.43 -7.99
CA PHE A 89 1.91 16.23 -9.09
C PHE A 89 0.72 15.58 -9.80
N THR A 90 0.79 14.29 -10.10
CA THR A 90 -0.29 13.53 -10.77
C THR A 90 -1.54 13.48 -9.91
N PHE A 91 -1.38 13.25 -8.60
CA PHE A 91 -2.46 13.38 -7.64
C PHE A 91 -3.04 14.80 -7.68
N ARG A 92 -2.21 15.83 -7.53
CA ARG A 92 -2.69 17.21 -7.49
C ARG A 92 -3.44 17.60 -8.76
N GLU A 93 -2.93 17.30 -9.95
CA GLU A 93 -3.65 17.61 -11.20
C GLU A 93 -5.05 16.99 -11.24
N ASN A 94 -5.22 15.76 -10.76
CA ASN A 94 -6.51 15.07 -10.78
C ASN A 94 -7.51 15.60 -9.72
N PHE A 95 -7.03 16.20 -8.63
CA PHE A 95 -7.87 16.64 -7.50
C PHE A 95 -7.95 18.17 -7.31
N HIS A 96 -7.09 18.97 -7.96
CA HIS A 96 -7.14 20.44 -7.90
C HIS A 96 -8.32 21.02 -8.70
N GLU A 97 -8.70 20.43 -9.84
CA GLU A 97 -9.80 20.95 -10.68
C GLU A 97 -11.18 20.89 -10.00
N PHE A 98 -11.35 20.11 -8.92
CA PHE A 98 -12.66 19.89 -8.28
C PHE A 98 -12.94 20.79 -7.07
N LYS A 99 -11.92 21.47 -6.51
CA LYS A 99 -12.10 22.38 -5.36
C LYS A 99 -12.81 23.68 -5.73
N ASP A 100 -12.83 24.05 -7.01
CA ASP A 100 -13.41 25.32 -7.47
C ASP A 100 -14.93 25.25 -7.74
N THR A 101 -15.54 24.06 -7.73
CA THR A 101 -16.95 23.89 -8.16
C THR A 101 -17.91 23.36 -7.09
N ALA A 102 -17.44 22.92 -5.92
CA ALA A 102 -18.28 22.34 -4.87
C ALA A 102 -18.51 23.32 -3.70
N PRO A 103 -19.74 23.46 -3.17
CA PRO A 103 -20.00 24.26 -1.98
C PRO A 103 -19.21 23.74 -0.78
N GLN A 104 -18.53 24.64 -0.07
CA GLN A 104 -17.56 24.35 1.02
C GLN A 104 -18.15 23.67 2.27
N THR A 105 -19.38 23.17 2.24
CA THR A 105 -20.08 22.59 3.39
C THR A 105 -20.06 21.07 3.45
N SER A 106 -19.54 20.38 2.42
CA SER A 106 -19.22 18.95 2.47
C SER A 106 -17.75 18.73 2.13
N VAL A 107 -16.93 18.35 3.12
CA VAL A 107 -15.57 17.89 2.86
C VAL A 107 -15.67 16.55 2.14
N HIS A 108 -15.64 16.55 0.81
CA HIS A 108 -15.60 15.33 0.01
C HIS A 108 -14.33 14.55 0.37
N LYS A 109 -14.50 13.41 1.05
CA LYS A 109 -13.37 12.52 1.37
C LYS A 109 -12.93 11.77 0.13
N ILE A 110 -11.62 11.61 -0.02
CA ILE A 110 -11.04 10.78 -1.08
C ILE A 110 -11.46 9.32 -0.80
N ARG A 111 -12.04 8.68 -1.81
CA ARG A 111 -12.45 7.27 -1.75
C ARG A 111 -11.31 6.37 -2.22
N PHE A 112 -10.83 5.51 -1.34
CA PHE A 112 -9.79 4.52 -1.60
C PHE A 112 -10.36 3.10 -1.63
N LEU A 113 -9.91 2.30 -2.59
CA LEU A 113 -10.03 0.85 -2.57
C LEU A 113 -8.63 0.26 -2.55
N GLU A 114 -8.31 -0.62 -1.61
CA GLU A 114 -7.08 -1.40 -1.65
C GLU A 114 -7.38 -2.81 -2.17
N LEU A 115 -6.68 -3.23 -3.23
CA LEU A 115 -6.78 -4.57 -3.78
C LEU A 115 -5.69 -5.46 -3.18
N GLY A 116 -6.07 -6.57 -2.54
CA GLY A 116 -5.13 -7.50 -1.92
C GLY A 116 -4.48 -6.88 -0.69
N SER A 117 -5.30 -6.48 0.27
CA SER A 117 -4.89 -5.72 1.45
C SER A 117 -3.90 -6.46 2.35
N GLY A 118 -3.85 -7.79 2.31
CA GLY A 118 -3.02 -8.62 3.16
C GLY A 118 -3.23 -8.29 4.64
N CYS A 119 -2.23 -7.71 5.28
CA CYS A 119 -2.32 -7.31 6.68
C CYS A 119 -3.04 -5.96 6.92
N GLY A 120 -3.40 -5.21 5.87
CA GLY A 120 -4.17 -3.95 5.94
C GLY A 120 -3.36 -2.68 6.20
N LEU A 121 -2.03 -2.71 6.15
CA LEU A 121 -1.17 -1.57 6.52
C LEU A 121 -1.33 -0.36 5.57
N VAL A 122 -1.54 -0.60 4.28
CA VAL A 122 -1.68 0.46 3.26
C VAL A 122 -3.05 1.11 3.36
N GLY A 123 -4.13 0.34 3.49
CA GLY A 123 -5.47 0.86 3.76
C GLY A 123 -5.54 1.70 5.05
N LEU A 124 -4.90 1.26 6.14
CA LEU A 124 -4.79 2.07 7.38
C LEU A 124 -4.07 3.39 7.15
N SER A 125 -3.00 3.42 6.34
CA SER A 125 -2.29 4.66 5.99
C SER A 125 -3.21 5.65 5.26
N ALA A 126 -3.98 5.17 4.28
CA ALA A 126 -4.93 5.99 3.55
C ALA A 126 -6.08 6.51 4.45
N TRP A 127 -6.53 5.72 5.41
CA TRP A 127 -7.55 6.14 6.37
C TRP A 127 -7.02 7.19 7.34
N ILE A 128 -5.79 7.04 7.84
CA ILE A 128 -5.11 8.04 8.68
C ILE A 128 -4.92 9.37 7.93
N LEU A 129 -4.80 9.35 6.60
CA LEU A 129 -4.81 10.56 5.76
C LEU A 129 -6.20 11.23 5.64
N GLY A 130 -7.24 10.64 6.24
CA GLY A 130 -8.62 11.13 6.21
C GLY A 130 -9.48 10.55 5.09
N GLY A 131 -8.99 9.51 4.42
CA GLY A 131 -9.72 8.82 3.35
C GLY A 131 -10.95 8.05 3.84
N TYR A 132 -11.88 7.81 2.91
CA TYR A 132 -12.86 6.75 3.01
C TYR A 132 -12.28 5.51 2.34
N VAL A 133 -12.06 4.42 3.07
CA VAL A 133 -11.23 3.29 2.62
C VAL A 133 -12.03 1.99 2.64
N VAL A 134 -11.94 1.23 1.55
CA VAL A 134 -12.34 -0.17 1.50
C VAL A 134 -11.09 -1.01 1.31
N CYS A 135 -10.75 -1.82 2.31
CA CYS A 135 -9.69 -2.82 2.21
C CYS A 135 -10.29 -4.11 1.66
N SER A 136 -9.70 -4.72 0.63
CA SER A 136 -10.24 -5.94 0.03
C SER A 136 -9.24 -7.08 0.03
N GLU A 137 -9.73 -8.28 0.35
CA GLU A 137 -8.93 -9.50 0.44
C GLU A 137 -9.75 -10.72 0.02
N LEU A 138 -9.07 -11.80 -0.35
CA LEU A 138 -9.71 -13.08 -0.66
C LEU A 138 -10.58 -13.56 0.51
N PRO A 139 -11.78 -14.09 0.21
CA PRO A 139 -12.66 -14.64 1.25
C PRO A 139 -11.98 -15.82 1.95
N GLY A 140 -12.19 -15.95 3.27
CA GLY A 140 -11.60 -17.02 4.07
C GLY A 140 -10.71 -16.48 5.19
N GLU A 141 -9.62 -17.21 5.49
CA GLU A 141 -8.75 -16.89 6.63
C GLU A 141 -7.90 -15.63 6.41
N GLU A 142 -7.66 -15.27 5.15
CA GLU A 142 -6.97 -14.06 4.69
C GLU A 142 -7.82 -12.84 5.03
N PHE A 143 -9.09 -12.82 4.60
CA PHE A 143 -10.05 -11.78 4.96
C PHE A 143 -10.19 -11.58 6.47
N GLU A 144 -10.34 -12.66 7.25
CA GLU A 144 -10.45 -12.57 8.71
C GLU A 144 -9.17 -12.00 9.35
N HIS A 145 -8.00 -12.27 8.75
CA HIS A 145 -6.74 -11.69 9.22
C HIS A 145 -6.67 -10.19 8.95
N THR A 146 -7.01 -9.76 7.74
CA THR A 146 -7.08 -8.34 7.38
C THR A 146 -8.06 -7.62 8.30
N LYS A 147 -9.26 -8.18 8.47
CA LYS A 147 -10.31 -7.62 9.32
C LYS A 147 -9.85 -7.42 10.76
N LEU A 148 -9.23 -8.44 11.36
CA LEU A 148 -8.67 -8.34 12.71
C LEU A 148 -7.66 -7.19 12.83
N ASN A 149 -6.73 -7.06 11.88
CA ASN A 149 -5.74 -6.00 11.88
C ASN A 149 -6.36 -4.61 11.70
N ILE A 150 -7.34 -4.47 10.81
CA ILE A 150 -8.05 -3.19 10.61
C ILE A 150 -8.80 -2.80 11.88
N GLU A 151 -9.64 -3.69 12.43
CA GLU A 151 -10.49 -3.39 13.58
C GLU A 151 -9.67 -3.05 14.84
N SER A 152 -8.58 -3.80 15.10
CA SER A 152 -7.72 -3.55 16.27
C SER A 152 -7.01 -2.19 16.18
N ASN A 153 -6.49 -1.84 15.00
CA ASN A 153 -5.80 -0.58 14.78
C ASN A 153 -6.75 0.61 14.77
N VAL A 154 -7.93 0.48 14.16
CA VAL A 154 -8.95 1.54 14.18
C VAL A 154 -9.32 1.89 15.62
N LYS A 155 -9.58 0.88 16.46
CA LYS A 155 -9.86 1.09 17.89
C LYS A 155 -8.70 1.80 18.61
N SER A 156 -7.47 1.32 18.39
CA SER A 156 -6.28 1.90 19.02
C SER A 156 -6.03 3.35 18.58
N ILE A 157 -6.19 3.65 17.29
CA ILE A 157 -5.95 4.97 16.71
C ILE A 157 -6.97 5.99 17.20
N LEU A 158 -8.26 5.61 17.27
CA LEU A 158 -9.30 6.49 17.79
C LEU A 158 -9.06 6.81 19.27
N TYR A 159 -8.63 5.84 20.08
CA TYR A 159 -8.21 6.09 21.45
C TYR A 159 -7.01 7.06 21.51
N GLN A 160 -5.98 6.84 20.68
CA GLN A 160 -4.81 7.75 20.60
C GLN A 160 -5.21 9.18 20.17
N GLN A 161 -6.18 9.33 19.27
CA GLN A 161 -6.70 10.64 18.86
C GLN A 161 -7.40 11.35 20.03
N GLU A 162 -8.26 10.64 20.76
CA GLU A 162 -8.96 11.18 21.93
C GLU A 162 -7.99 11.65 23.02
N GLU A 163 -6.98 10.84 23.34
CA GLU A 163 -5.97 11.18 24.35
C GLU A 163 -5.14 12.41 23.96
N ARG A 164 -4.84 12.59 22.66
CA ARG A 164 -4.15 13.79 22.16
C ARG A 164 -5.00 15.03 22.33
N SER A 165 -6.28 14.97 21.95
CA SER A 165 -7.19 16.10 22.11
C SER A 165 -7.35 16.53 23.57
N LYS A 166 -7.32 15.58 24.53
CA LYS A 166 -7.35 15.89 25.97
C LYS A 166 -6.08 16.64 26.42
N LEU A 167 -4.91 16.25 25.93
CA LEU A 167 -3.63 16.88 26.29
C LEU A 167 -3.49 18.30 25.73
N GLU A 168 -3.99 18.55 24.52
CA GLU A 168 -3.96 19.86 23.86
C GLU A 168 -4.92 20.87 24.53
N PHE A 169 -6.02 20.40 25.14
CA PHE A 169 -6.98 21.26 25.84
C PHE A 169 -6.54 21.66 27.26
N ASN A 170 -5.36 21.25 27.74
CA ASN A 170 -4.88 21.60 29.08
C ASN A 170 -4.41 23.06 29.14
N PRO A 171 -5.11 23.98 29.84
CA PRO A 171 -4.84 25.42 29.81
C PRO A 171 -3.48 25.82 30.45
N LYS A 172 -2.75 24.87 31.05
CA LYS A 172 -1.42 25.10 31.65
C LYS A 172 -0.24 25.02 30.67
N ASN A 173 -0.44 24.56 29.43
CA ASN A 173 0.65 24.34 28.46
C ASN A 173 0.72 25.37 27.31
N LYS A 174 0.10 26.54 27.47
CA LYS A 174 -0.01 27.55 26.40
C LYS A 174 1.31 28.20 25.96
N ASN A 175 2.43 27.97 26.65
CA ASN A 175 3.68 28.71 26.38
C ASN A 175 4.75 27.96 25.57
N ASP A 176 4.63 26.65 25.29
CA ASP A 176 5.81 25.86 24.83
C ASP A 176 5.68 25.08 23.51
N LEU A 177 4.67 25.29 22.66
CA LEU A 177 4.54 24.50 21.41
C LEU A 177 4.43 25.37 20.15
N ASN A 178 5.57 25.96 19.78
CA ASN A 178 5.79 26.63 18.49
C ASN A 178 6.43 25.70 17.42
N VAL A 179 6.14 24.40 17.46
CA VAL A 179 6.51 23.49 16.37
C VAL A 179 5.31 23.36 15.43
N LYS A 180 5.28 24.20 14.40
CA LYS A 180 4.36 24.10 13.27
C LYS A 180 4.68 22.83 12.46
N HIS A 181 4.27 21.67 12.96
CA HIS A 181 3.80 20.65 12.02
C HIS A 181 2.40 21.09 11.62
N GLU A 182 2.18 21.38 10.33
CA GLU A 182 0.84 21.47 9.73
C GLU A 182 0.19 20.09 9.88
N LYS A 183 -0.24 19.78 11.10
CA LYS A 183 -0.91 18.54 11.46
C LYS A 183 -2.32 18.73 10.93
N LEU A 184 -2.66 18.01 9.87
CA LEU A 184 -4.04 17.95 9.42
C LEU A 184 -4.90 17.50 10.62
N ASP A 185 -5.70 18.41 11.16
CA ASP A 185 -6.65 18.15 12.24
C ASP A 185 -7.87 17.41 11.66
N ILE A 186 -7.61 16.21 11.13
CA ILE A 186 -8.64 15.35 10.57
C ILE A 186 -9.24 14.54 11.71
N LYS A 187 -10.53 14.75 11.97
CA LYS A 187 -11.31 13.83 12.78
C LYS A 187 -11.49 12.50 12.04
N LEU A 188 -10.85 11.45 12.56
CA LEU A 188 -11.01 10.09 12.04
C LEU A 188 -12.31 9.50 12.58
N CYS A 189 -12.98 8.66 11.78
CA CYS A 189 -14.14 7.89 12.24
C CYS A 189 -14.04 6.45 11.71
N ASN A 190 -14.49 5.49 12.52
CA ASN A 190 -14.45 4.06 12.16
C ASN A 190 -15.32 3.74 10.93
N GLU A 191 -16.37 4.51 10.65
CA GLU A 191 -17.25 4.29 9.50
C GLU A 191 -16.58 4.62 8.15
N ASN A 192 -15.39 5.24 8.18
CA ASN A 192 -14.62 5.58 6.97
C ASN A 192 -13.58 4.52 6.61
N ILE A 193 -13.58 3.37 7.26
CA ILE A 193 -12.75 2.24 6.86
C ILE A 193 -13.52 0.93 7.08
N THR A 194 -13.51 0.07 6.07
CA THR A 194 -14.16 -1.23 6.14
C THR A 194 -13.34 -2.28 5.39
N VAL A 195 -13.63 -3.56 5.65
CA VAL A 195 -13.02 -4.69 4.96
C VAL A 195 -14.08 -5.42 4.16
N TYR A 196 -13.78 -5.78 2.91
CA TYR A 196 -14.71 -6.45 2.01
C TYR A 196 -14.07 -7.67 1.34
N PRO A 197 -14.73 -8.84 1.32
CA PRO A 197 -14.21 -10.02 0.65
C PRO A 197 -14.30 -9.86 -0.87
N LEU A 198 -13.18 -9.95 -1.59
CA LEU A 198 -13.13 -9.74 -3.03
C LEU A 198 -12.26 -10.81 -3.71
N ASN A 199 -12.87 -11.59 -4.60
CA ASN A 199 -12.15 -12.43 -5.55
C ASN A 199 -11.98 -11.66 -6.86
N TRP A 200 -10.75 -11.56 -7.38
CA TRP A 200 -10.48 -10.85 -8.63
C TRP A 200 -11.01 -11.56 -9.87
N GLU A 201 -11.22 -12.88 -9.83
CA GLU A 201 -11.69 -13.67 -10.97
C GLU A 201 -13.13 -13.37 -11.36
N GLU A 202 -13.94 -12.89 -10.41
CA GLU A 202 -15.36 -12.66 -10.58
C GLU A 202 -15.71 -11.23 -10.17
N LEU A 203 -16.36 -10.48 -11.07
CA LEU A 203 -16.84 -9.15 -10.73
C LEU A 203 -17.95 -9.26 -9.67
N PRO A 204 -17.89 -8.47 -8.59
CA PRO A 204 -18.88 -8.56 -7.53
C PRO A 204 -20.24 -8.09 -8.05
N GLN A 205 -21.29 -8.89 -7.83
CA GLN A 205 -22.67 -8.53 -8.18
C GLN A 205 -23.20 -7.43 -7.25
N GLU A 206 -22.85 -7.50 -5.97
CA GLU A 206 -23.21 -6.52 -4.96
C GLU A 206 -21.93 -6.06 -4.24
N PHE A 207 -21.53 -4.81 -4.48
CA PHE A 207 -20.42 -4.20 -3.75
C PHE A 207 -20.97 -3.04 -2.92
N PRO A 208 -20.76 -3.02 -1.58
CA PRO A 208 -21.20 -1.92 -0.76
C PRO A 208 -20.53 -0.66 -1.29
N HIS A 209 -21.33 0.38 -1.53
CA HIS A 209 -20.86 1.65 -2.08
C HIS A 209 -20.45 1.57 -3.56
N LEU A 210 -21.37 1.19 -4.44
CA LEU A 210 -21.32 1.18 -5.94
C LEU A 210 -20.80 2.48 -6.61
N SER A 211 -20.45 3.51 -5.85
CA SER A 211 -19.79 4.69 -6.37
C SER A 211 -18.31 4.39 -6.67
N PRO A 212 -17.80 4.87 -7.82
CA PRO A 212 -16.41 4.64 -8.20
C PRO A 212 -15.44 5.18 -7.15
N PHE A 213 -14.23 4.64 -7.16
CA PHE A 213 -13.16 5.04 -6.26
C PHE A 213 -12.31 6.13 -6.89
N ASP A 214 -11.79 7.01 -6.06
CA ASP A 214 -10.93 8.10 -6.49
C ASP A 214 -9.50 7.58 -6.68
N ILE A 215 -9.07 6.71 -5.75
CA ILE A 215 -7.79 6.03 -5.78
C ILE A 215 -7.98 4.53 -5.55
N ILE A 216 -7.28 3.72 -6.33
CA ILE A 216 -7.12 2.29 -6.07
C ILE A 216 -5.66 2.06 -5.65
N LEU A 217 -5.45 1.36 -4.54
CA LEU A 217 -4.14 1.04 -3.98
C LEU A 217 -3.78 -0.42 -4.31
N ALA A 218 -2.54 -0.64 -4.73
CA ALA A 218 -2.04 -1.95 -5.11
C ALA A 218 -0.60 -2.15 -4.62
N SER A 219 -0.38 -2.99 -3.62
CA SER A 219 0.94 -3.26 -3.07
C SER A 219 1.33 -4.72 -3.28
N GLU A 220 2.37 -4.96 -4.09
CA GLU A 220 2.97 -6.29 -4.26
C GLU A 220 1.98 -7.36 -4.76
N ILE A 221 1.03 -7.00 -5.63
CA ILE A 221 -0.02 -7.92 -6.13
C ILE A 221 0.26 -8.51 -7.52
N PHE A 222 1.42 -8.23 -8.13
CA PHE A 222 1.74 -8.60 -9.51
C PHE A 222 2.53 -9.91 -9.68
N TYR A 223 2.44 -10.83 -8.73
CA TYR A 223 3.26 -12.04 -8.71
C TYR A 223 2.63 -13.26 -9.43
N LEU A 224 1.35 -13.19 -9.84
CA LEU A 224 0.65 -14.26 -10.56
C LEU A 224 0.09 -13.78 -11.90
N PRO A 225 0.75 -14.11 -13.04
CA PRO A 225 0.34 -13.62 -14.36
C PRO A 225 -1.08 -13.96 -14.80
N HIS A 226 -1.63 -15.10 -14.36
CA HIS A 226 -3.00 -15.50 -14.71
C HIS A 226 -4.06 -14.55 -14.13
N PHE A 227 -3.73 -13.79 -13.07
CA PHE A 227 -4.62 -12.78 -12.50
C PHE A 227 -4.55 -11.40 -13.17
N TYR A 228 -3.63 -11.16 -14.12
CA TYR A 228 -3.48 -9.82 -14.70
C TYR A 228 -4.75 -9.32 -15.42
N ILE A 229 -5.39 -10.17 -16.24
CA ILE A 229 -6.63 -9.80 -16.92
C ILE A 229 -7.79 -9.62 -15.92
N PRO A 230 -8.05 -10.57 -14.98
CA PRO A 230 -9.01 -10.37 -13.90
C PRO A 230 -8.80 -9.06 -13.12
N LEU A 231 -7.56 -8.77 -12.71
CA LEU A 231 -7.21 -7.56 -11.97
C LEU A 231 -7.49 -6.28 -12.76
N ILE A 232 -7.16 -6.25 -14.05
CA ILE A 232 -7.47 -5.10 -14.93
C ILE A 232 -8.98 -4.89 -15.05
N LYS A 233 -9.77 -5.98 -15.19
CA LYS A 233 -11.24 -5.88 -15.20
C LYS A 233 -11.76 -5.29 -13.89
N MET A 234 -11.19 -5.71 -12.76
CA MET A 234 -11.55 -5.20 -11.44
C MET A 234 -11.25 -3.71 -11.28
N ILE A 235 -10.05 -3.27 -11.69
CA ILE A 235 -9.67 -1.86 -11.71
C ILE A 235 -10.67 -1.05 -12.54
N LYS A 236 -11.03 -1.51 -13.75
CA LYS A 236 -12.00 -0.82 -14.60
C LYS A 236 -13.39 -0.74 -13.96
N TYR A 237 -13.84 -1.84 -13.35
CA TYR A 237 -15.15 -1.92 -12.69
C TYR A 237 -15.29 -0.87 -11.58
N PHE A 238 -14.23 -0.67 -10.79
CA PHE A 238 -14.21 0.29 -9.69
C PHE A 238 -13.78 1.71 -10.08
N SER A 239 -13.41 1.92 -11.35
CA SER A 239 -12.98 3.23 -11.84
C SER A 239 -14.16 4.10 -12.22
N HIS A 240 -13.95 5.42 -12.19
CA HIS A 240 -14.86 6.38 -12.79
C HIS A 240 -15.06 6.05 -14.27
N PRO A 241 -16.28 6.21 -14.83
CA PRO A 241 -16.55 5.94 -16.23
C PRO A 241 -15.59 6.69 -17.14
N ILE A 242 -14.96 5.95 -18.05
CA ILE A 242 -14.14 6.52 -19.12
C ILE A 242 -15.12 7.04 -20.18
N THR A 243 -15.10 8.34 -20.46
CA THR A 243 -15.92 8.90 -21.55
C THR A 243 -15.18 8.78 -22.87
N ASP A 244 -15.67 7.94 -23.79
CA ASP A 244 -15.09 7.68 -25.13
C ASP A 244 -15.02 8.90 -26.07
N ASN A 245 -15.51 10.07 -25.63
CA ASN A 245 -15.37 11.29 -26.39
C ASN A 245 -13.92 11.79 -26.25
N PHE A 246 -13.09 11.50 -27.25
CA PHE A 246 -11.69 11.94 -27.45
C PHE A 246 -11.38 13.42 -27.19
N LYS A 247 -12.38 14.26 -26.93
CA LYS A 247 -12.16 15.57 -26.33
C LYS A 247 -12.06 15.35 -24.83
N GLU A 248 -10.84 15.32 -24.29
CA GLU A 248 -10.59 15.49 -22.86
C GLU A 248 -11.41 16.67 -22.36
N LYS A 249 -12.54 16.35 -21.74
CA LYS A 249 -13.34 17.33 -21.04
C LYS A 249 -12.58 17.58 -19.74
N LYS A 250 -11.84 18.69 -19.70
CA LYS A 250 -11.27 19.24 -18.46
C LYS A 250 -12.34 19.19 -17.35
N GLY A 251 -11.98 18.71 -16.16
CA GLY A 251 -12.86 18.60 -15.01
C GLY A 251 -13.53 17.23 -14.77
N LEU A 252 -13.32 16.21 -15.62
CA LEU A 252 -13.81 14.86 -15.31
C LEU A 252 -12.84 14.13 -14.39
N LYS A 253 -13.34 13.76 -13.20
CA LYS A 253 -12.61 13.01 -12.19
C LYS A 253 -12.21 11.64 -12.73
N LYS A 254 -10.90 11.36 -12.78
CA LYS A 254 -10.36 10.04 -13.15
C LYS A 254 -10.02 9.26 -11.89
N THR A 255 -10.15 7.94 -11.96
CA THR A 255 -9.60 7.06 -10.92
C THR A 255 -8.11 6.89 -11.15
N LEU A 256 -7.31 7.10 -10.11
CA LEU A 256 -5.87 6.85 -10.15
C LEU A 256 -5.55 5.54 -9.44
N VAL A 257 -4.82 4.64 -10.08
CA VAL A 257 -4.30 3.45 -9.40
C VAL A 257 -2.89 3.76 -8.93
N LEU A 258 -2.69 3.89 -7.62
CA LEU A 258 -1.36 4.01 -7.01
C LEU A 258 -0.86 2.61 -6.66
N GLY A 259 0.27 2.22 -7.23
CA GLY A 259 0.83 0.93 -6.90
C GLY A 259 2.34 0.91 -6.72
N ILE A 260 2.78 -0.16 -6.07
CA ILE A 260 4.17 -0.52 -5.91
C ILE A 260 4.35 -2.01 -6.14
N TYR A 261 5.45 -2.38 -6.76
CA TYR A 261 5.89 -3.77 -6.80
C TYR A 261 7.41 -3.86 -6.81
N LYS A 262 7.94 -4.94 -6.25
CA LYS A 262 9.31 -5.38 -6.48
C LYS A 262 9.40 -6.18 -7.77
N ASN A 263 10.32 -5.81 -8.65
CA ASN A 263 10.63 -6.56 -9.86
C ASN A 263 11.37 -7.86 -9.52
N ARG A 264 10.68 -9.00 -9.62
CA ARG A 264 11.24 -10.34 -9.36
C ARG A 264 11.48 -11.14 -10.64
N GLY A 265 11.11 -10.60 -11.80
CA GLY A 265 11.18 -11.33 -13.07
C GLY A 265 10.08 -12.39 -13.22
N LEU A 266 8.94 -12.20 -12.55
CA LEU A 266 7.79 -13.11 -12.57
C LEU A 266 6.74 -12.72 -13.62
N GLY A 267 7.03 -11.70 -14.43
CA GLY A 267 6.13 -11.19 -15.46
C GLY A 267 5.51 -9.84 -15.12
N GLU A 268 6.01 -9.14 -14.09
CA GLU A 268 5.42 -7.87 -13.62
C GLU A 268 5.41 -6.80 -14.72
N SER A 269 6.39 -6.79 -15.63
CA SER A 269 6.37 -5.89 -16.78
C SER A 269 5.23 -6.20 -17.75
N ALA A 270 4.85 -7.47 -17.92
CA ALA A 270 3.77 -7.88 -18.82
C ALA A 270 2.40 -7.38 -18.32
N PHE A 271 2.22 -7.18 -17.01
CA PHE A 271 1.01 -6.55 -16.48
C PHE A 271 0.76 -5.19 -17.12
N PHE A 272 1.78 -4.33 -17.24
CA PHE A 272 1.64 -2.99 -17.80
C PHE A 272 1.34 -3.01 -19.31
N ASP A 273 1.91 -3.97 -20.05
CA ASP A 273 1.59 -4.16 -21.47
C ASP A 273 0.13 -4.59 -21.68
N ILE A 274 -0.37 -5.49 -20.83
CA ILE A 274 -1.77 -5.93 -20.86
C ILE A 274 -2.68 -4.78 -20.42
N ALA A 275 -2.34 -4.06 -19.35
CA ALA A 275 -3.09 -2.91 -18.88
C ALA A 275 -3.22 -1.82 -19.96
N ASN A 276 -2.16 -1.59 -20.74
CA ASN A 276 -2.21 -0.67 -21.86
C ASN A 276 -3.09 -1.17 -23.01
N LYS A 277 -2.82 -2.38 -23.52
CA LYS A 277 -3.49 -2.92 -24.72
C LYS A 277 -4.95 -3.28 -24.47
N PHE A 278 -5.22 -4.00 -23.40
CA PHE A 278 -6.54 -4.51 -23.02
C PHE A 278 -7.29 -3.55 -22.10
N GLY A 279 -6.58 -3.00 -21.09
CA GLY A 279 -7.18 -2.13 -20.09
C GLY A 279 -7.47 -0.71 -20.56
N LYS A 280 -6.80 -0.24 -21.63
CA LYS A 280 -6.73 1.18 -22.02
C LYS A 280 -6.25 2.03 -20.84
N MET A 281 -5.11 1.63 -20.29
CA MET A 281 -4.50 2.32 -19.14
C MET A 281 -3.10 2.81 -19.48
N LYS A 282 -2.77 4.01 -18.99
CA LYS A 282 -1.45 4.62 -19.12
C LYS A 282 -0.72 4.51 -17.78
N VAL A 283 0.53 4.07 -17.83
CA VAL A 283 1.43 4.09 -16.67
C VAL A 283 2.21 5.41 -16.63
N ILE A 284 2.32 5.99 -15.44
CA ILE A 284 3.23 7.09 -15.11
C ILE A 284 4.08 6.59 -13.95
N TRP A 285 5.39 6.51 -14.14
CA TRP A 285 6.31 6.07 -13.10
C TRP A 285 6.55 7.19 -12.09
N ILE A 286 6.51 6.86 -10.82
CA ILE A 286 6.84 7.78 -9.73
C ILE A 286 8.36 7.75 -9.54
N ASP A 287 8.96 8.92 -9.36
CA ASP A 287 10.40 9.02 -9.06
C ASP A 287 10.70 8.37 -7.71
N ASN A 288 11.66 7.45 -7.71
CA ASN A 288 12.06 6.67 -6.56
C ASN A 288 13.14 7.35 -5.70
N HIS A 289 13.64 8.55 -6.09
CA HIS A 289 14.67 9.27 -5.33
C HIS A 289 14.28 9.55 -3.87
N TRP A 290 13.00 9.73 -3.57
CA TRP A 290 12.55 9.92 -2.18
C TRP A 290 12.78 8.68 -1.31
N MET A 291 12.62 7.46 -1.86
CA MET A 291 12.87 6.22 -1.11
C MET A 291 14.33 6.07 -0.72
N ILE A 292 15.23 6.46 -1.62
CA ILE A 292 16.67 6.43 -1.38
C ILE A 292 17.03 7.32 -0.18
N ASN A 293 16.46 8.52 -0.14
CA ASN A 293 16.71 9.49 0.93
C ASN A 293 16.08 9.04 2.27
N GLU A 294 14.89 8.46 2.24
CA GLU A 294 14.18 8.02 3.45
C GLU A 294 14.84 6.78 4.08
N PHE A 295 15.26 5.81 3.26
CA PHE A 295 15.67 4.49 3.76
C PHE A 295 17.19 4.27 3.79
N ASN A 296 18.01 5.24 3.35
CA ASN A 296 19.49 5.22 3.42
C ASN A 296 20.15 3.92 2.91
N ASN A 297 19.50 3.17 2.01
CA ASN A 297 19.97 1.84 1.60
C ASN A 297 19.76 1.60 0.09
N PHE A 298 20.49 2.39 -0.71
CA PHE A 298 20.33 2.52 -2.18
C PHE A 298 20.16 1.19 -2.93
N ASN A 299 20.94 0.17 -2.59
CA ASN A 299 21.01 -1.08 -3.36
C ASN A 299 19.75 -1.95 -3.24
N ASN A 300 19.01 -1.86 -2.13
CA ASN A 300 17.82 -2.71 -1.92
C ASN A 300 16.55 -2.13 -2.54
N PHE A 301 16.50 -0.82 -2.81
CA PHE A 301 15.28 -0.13 -3.26
C PHE A 301 15.19 0.08 -4.77
N GLN A 302 16.27 -0.13 -5.53
CA GLN A 302 16.22 -0.07 -7.01
C GLN A 302 15.27 -1.10 -7.64
N GLU A 303 15.01 -2.20 -6.93
CA GLU A 303 14.13 -3.27 -7.39
C GLU A 303 12.65 -2.91 -7.26
N TYR A 304 12.31 -1.91 -6.44
CA TYR A 304 10.93 -1.44 -6.26
C TYR A 304 10.58 -0.39 -7.30
N LYS A 305 9.41 -0.51 -7.90
CA LYS A 305 8.88 0.47 -8.82
C LYS A 305 7.51 0.93 -8.36
N MET A 306 7.36 2.24 -8.26
CA MET A 306 6.10 2.90 -7.95
C MET A 306 5.51 3.54 -9.19
N PHE A 307 4.19 3.54 -9.29
CA PHE A 307 3.51 4.04 -10.46
C PHE A 307 2.11 4.55 -10.14
N TRP A 308 1.66 5.46 -11.00
CA TRP A 308 0.27 5.73 -11.27
C TRP A 308 -0.16 4.96 -12.51
N LEU A 309 -1.28 4.25 -12.45
CA LEU A 309 -1.94 3.65 -13.61
C LEU A 309 -3.30 4.34 -13.79
N ILE A 310 -3.51 4.92 -14.97
CA ILE A 310 -4.61 5.84 -15.25
C ILE A 310 -5.44 5.28 -16.41
N PRO A 311 -6.73 4.93 -16.20
CA PRO A 311 -7.64 4.56 -17.28
C PRO A 311 -7.91 5.75 -18.22
N PHE A 312 -7.95 5.52 -19.53
CA PHE A 312 -8.17 6.54 -20.56
C PHE A 312 -9.11 6.11 -21.67
#